data_AF-A0A8C1Q421-F1
#
_entry.id   AF-A0A8C1Q421-F1
#
_cell.length_a   1.000
_cell.length_b   1.000
_cell.length_c   1.000
_cell.angle_alpha   90.00
_cell.angle_beta   90.00
_cell.angle_gamma   90.00
#
_symmetry.space_group_name_H-M   'P 1'
#
loop_
_entity.id
_entity.type
_entity.pdbx_description
1 polymer ?
#
loop_
_entity_poly.entity_id
_entity_poly.type
_entity_poly.pdbx_seq_one_letter_code
_entity_poly.pdbx_strand_id
1 'polypeptide(L)'
;MSRLLDMKEFGEAAPFLRKSDLELLAAQTVAFDGKKRAWIPDEKDAYIDVEIIEIDGDKVIVETKDGKCLTVKEDDIQQMNPPKFDMIEDMAMLTHLNEASVLYNLRRRYSNWMIYTYSGLFCVTVNPYKWLPVYTAPVVAAYKGKRRSEAPPHIYSIADNAYNDMLRNRENQSMLITGESGAGKTVNTKRVIQYFAIVAALGEASTKKGAPATKTGGTLEDQIIEANPAMEAFGNAKTLRNDNSSRFGKFIRIHFGPTGKLASADIDIYLLEKSRVIFQQPGERSYHIYYQIMSQKKPELLDMLLVSSNPYDYHFCSQGVTTVENMDDGQELMATDHAMDILGFTPEEKYGCYKIVGAIMHFGNMKFKQKQREEQAETDGTESADKASYLMGVSSADLIKGLLHPRVKVGNEYVVKGQNVEQVNYAVGALAKATYDRMFKWLVGRINRTLYTVLPLPMVIKTRKSKLFSTEREAVKTCSDV
;
A
#
# COMPACT_ATOMS: atom_id res chain seq x y z
N MET A 1 17.59 27.61 -27.80
CA MET A 1 16.84 26.34 -27.98
C MET A 1 17.07 25.50 -26.75
N SER A 2 16.06 25.37 -25.88
CA SER A 2 16.08 24.45 -24.74
C SER A 2 16.45 23.06 -25.25
N ARG A 3 17.43 22.39 -24.65
CA ARG A 3 17.69 20.95 -24.81
C ARG A 3 16.46 20.20 -24.25
N LEU A 4 15.37 20.18 -25.00
CA LEU A 4 14.32 19.19 -24.79
C LEU A 4 14.98 17.82 -24.98
N LEU A 5 14.80 16.91 -24.03
CA LEU A 5 15.34 15.55 -24.11
C LEU A 5 14.97 14.94 -25.46
N ASP A 6 15.93 14.28 -26.13
CA ASP A 6 15.61 13.47 -27.29
C ASP A 6 14.78 12.28 -26.80
N MET A 7 13.55 12.17 -27.31
CA MET A 7 12.64 11.08 -26.94
C MET A 7 13.23 9.70 -27.22
N LYS A 8 14.25 9.61 -28.09
CA LYS A 8 15.01 8.37 -28.33
C LYS A 8 15.71 7.84 -27.08
N GLU A 9 16.07 8.68 -26.11
CA GLU A 9 16.67 8.25 -24.84
C GLU A 9 15.75 7.33 -24.03
N PHE A 10 14.42 7.44 -24.22
CA PHE A 10 13.43 6.58 -23.56
C PHE A 10 13.19 5.24 -24.28
N GLY A 11 13.77 5.03 -25.46
CA GLY A 11 13.60 3.80 -26.25
C GLY A 11 12.12 3.46 -26.49
N GLU A 12 11.74 2.20 -26.23
CA GLU A 12 10.36 1.71 -26.38
C GLU A 12 9.36 2.40 -25.46
N ALA A 13 9.82 3.07 -24.39
CA ALA A 13 8.95 3.79 -23.47
C ALA A 13 8.46 5.14 -24.01
N ALA A 14 9.13 5.69 -25.03
CA ALA A 14 8.86 7.05 -25.51
C ALA A 14 7.38 7.34 -25.79
N PRO A 15 6.63 6.50 -26.52
CA PRO A 15 5.22 6.76 -26.85
C PRO A 15 4.29 6.77 -25.62
N PHE A 16 4.71 6.11 -24.53
CA PHE A 16 3.96 6.02 -23.28
C PHE A 16 4.27 7.17 -22.32
N LEU A 17 5.26 8.01 -22.62
CA LEU A 17 5.68 9.14 -21.80
C LEU A 17 5.28 10.48 -22.43
N ARG A 18 5.50 10.63 -23.73
CA ARG A 18 5.16 11.83 -24.49
C ARG A 18 4.87 11.47 -25.95
N LYS A 19 3.84 12.11 -26.50
CA LYS A 19 3.52 12.03 -27.93
C LYS A 19 4.58 12.73 -28.78
N SER A 20 4.65 12.37 -30.07
CA SER A 20 5.55 13.08 -30.98
C SER A 20 5.12 14.54 -31.12
N ASP A 21 6.09 15.43 -31.40
CA ASP A 21 5.80 16.85 -31.58
C ASP A 21 4.76 17.11 -32.69
N LEU A 22 4.74 16.24 -33.71
CA LEU A 22 3.78 16.31 -34.81
C LEU A 22 2.35 15.93 -34.37
N GLU A 23 2.20 14.89 -33.53
CA GLU A 23 0.91 14.54 -32.95
C GLU A 23 0.39 15.61 -31.98
N LEU A 24 1.29 16.19 -31.17
CA LEU A 24 0.94 17.30 -30.28
C LEU A 24 0.50 18.52 -31.08
N LEU A 25 1.25 18.90 -32.11
CA LEU A 25 0.89 20.03 -32.98
C LEU A 25 -0.48 19.81 -33.64
N ALA A 26 -0.75 18.59 -34.13
CA ALA A 26 -2.03 18.25 -34.73
C ALA A 26 -3.20 18.34 -33.72
N ALA A 27 -2.98 17.97 -32.46
CA ALA A 27 -3.99 18.12 -31.42
C ALA A 27 -4.25 19.58 -31.04
N GLN A 28 -3.21 20.42 -31.06
CA GLN A 28 -3.28 21.83 -30.68
C GLN A 28 -3.87 22.74 -31.77
N THR A 29 -3.87 22.32 -33.03
CA THR A 29 -4.37 23.11 -34.18
C THR A 29 -5.85 22.89 -34.49
N VAL A 30 -6.56 22.08 -33.70
CA VAL A 30 -8.00 21.88 -33.85
C VAL A 30 -8.74 23.19 -33.59
N ALA A 31 -9.69 23.55 -34.46
CA ALA A 31 -10.51 24.74 -34.31
C ALA A 31 -11.31 24.69 -33.00
N PHE A 32 -11.32 25.79 -32.26
CA PHE A 32 -11.99 25.88 -30.97
C PHE A 32 -12.62 27.24 -30.76
N ASP A 33 -13.92 27.24 -30.49
CA ASP A 33 -14.66 28.39 -30.04
C ASP A 33 -14.84 28.32 -28.52
N GLY A 34 -14.03 29.09 -27.79
CA GLY A 34 -14.05 29.12 -26.33
C GLY A 34 -15.26 29.83 -25.72
N LYS A 35 -16.10 30.50 -26.52
CA LYS A 35 -17.35 31.10 -26.03
C LYS A 35 -18.53 30.15 -26.16
N LYS A 36 -18.47 29.21 -27.11
CA LYS A 36 -19.55 28.25 -27.35
C LYS A 36 -19.32 26.91 -26.68
N ARG A 37 -18.07 26.45 -26.51
CA ARG A 37 -17.82 25.11 -25.97
C ARG A 37 -17.67 25.11 -24.46
N ALA A 38 -18.41 24.21 -23.81
CA ALA A 38 -18.40 24.06 -22.36
C ALA A 38 -18.56 22.60 -21.94
N TRP A 39 -18.40 22.35 -20.65
CA TRP A 39 -18.66 21.08 -19.98
C TRP A 39 -19.94 21.17 -19.16
N ILE A 40 -20.71 20.09 -19.15
CA ILE A 40 -21.84 19.91 -18.23
C ILE A 40 -21.74 18.55 -17.52
N PRO A 41 -22.29 18.41 -16.31
CA PRO A 41 -22.40 17.13 -15.62
C PRO A 41 -23.24 16.12 -16.40
N ASP A 42 -22.84 14.85 -16.33
CA ASP A 42 -23.57 13.72 -16.91
C ASP A 42 -23.54 12.52 -15.95
N GLU A 43 -24.66 11.82 -15.81
CA GLU A 43 -24.76 10.69 -14.87
C GLU A 43 -23.84 9.51 -15.22
N LYS A 44 -23.46 9.36 -16.50
CA LYS A 44 -22.77 8.19 -17.02
C LYS A 44 -21.29 8.44 -17.28
N ASP A 45 -20.96 9.57 -17.89
CA ASP A 45 -19.60 9.99 -18.26
C ASP A 45 -18.99 11.01 -17.29
N ALA A 46 -19.70 11.35 -16.21
CA ALA A 46 -19.42 12.41 -15.23
C ALA A 46 -19.48 13.82 -15.81
N TYR A 47 -18.79 14.07 -16.92
CA TYR A 47 -18.87 15.31 -17.68
C TYR A 47 -18.83 15.05 -19.19
N ILE A 48 -19.65 15.77 -19.94
CA ILE A 48 -19.71 15.73 -21.40
C ILE A 48 -19.47 17.11 -22.00
N ASP A 49 -18.92 17.13 -23.21
CA ASP A 49 -18.71 18.36 -23.95
C ASP A 49 -19.97 18.76 -24.71
N VAL A 50 -20.29 20.05 -24.66
CA VAL A 50 -21.47 20.62 -25.28
C VAL A 50 -21.15 21.94 -25.99
N GLU A 51 -22.02 22.32 -26.92
CA GLU A 51 -22.03 23.62 -27.56
C GLU A 51 -23.21 24.46 -27.04
N ILE A 52 -22.93 25.66 -26.55
CA ILE A 52 -23.94 26.62 -26.07
C ILE A 52 -24.62 27.22 -27.31
N ILE A 53 -25.94 27.01 -27.41
CA ILE A 53 -26.78 27.57 -28.48
C ILE A 53 -27.31 28.94 -28.04
N GLU A 54 -27.97 28.98 -26.88
CA GLU A 54 -28.70 30.16 -26.40
C GLU A 54 -28.65 30.26 -24.87
N ILE A 55 -28.58 31.50 -24.37
CA ILE A 55 -28.61 31.82 -22.95
C ILE A 55 -29.89 32.63 -22.70
N ASP A 56 -30.86 32.03 -22.02
CA ASP A 56 -32.14 32.63 -21.65
C ASP A 56 -32.24 32.80 -20.14
N GLY A 57 -31.68 33.91 -19.64
CA GLY A 57 -31.61 34.19 -18.21
C GLY A 57 -30.77 33.16 -17.45
N ASP A 58 -31.38 32.46 -16.50
CA ASP A 58 -30.76 31.42 -15.65
C ASP A 58 -30.71 30.02 -16.31
N LYS A 59 -31.22 29.92 -17.55
CA LYS A 59 -31.28 28.68 -18.32
C LYS A 59 -30.43 28.80 -19.57
N VAL A 60 -29.62 27.78 -19.82
CA VAL A 60 -28.77 27.72 -21.00
C VAL A 60 -29.16 26.49 -21.82
N ILE A 61 -29.44 26.71 -23.11
CA ILE A 61 -29.72 25.66 -24.07
C ILE A 61 -28.40 25.23 -24.70
N VAL A 62 -28.06 23.97 -24.49
CA VAL A 62 -26.80 23.37 -24.97
C VAL A 62 -27.08 22.19 -25.90
N GLU A 63 -26.25 22.02 -26.91
CA GLU A 63 -26.27 20.87 -27.83
C GLU A 63 -25.14 19.90 -27.46
N THR A 64 -25.50 18.64 -27.28
CA THR A 64 -24.53 17.55 -27.12
C THR A 64 -23.98 17.11 -28.47
N LYS A 65 -22.82 16.43 -28.48
CA LYS A 65 -22.26 15.84 -29.72
C LYS A 65 -23.21 14.93 -30.51
N ASP A 66 -24.19 14.33 -29.85
CA ASP A 66 -25.20 13.46 -30.46
C ASP A 66 -26.36 14.25 -31.09
N GLY A 67 -26.30 15.58 -31.11
CA GLY A 67 -27.35 16.47 -31.63
C GLY A 67 -28.55 16.64 -30.71
N LYS A 68 -28.46 16.20 -29.44
CA LYS A 68 -29.53 16.42 -28.46
C LYS A 68 -29.38 17.78 -27.82
N CYS A 69 -30.46 18.56 -27.83
CA CYS A 69 -30.57 19.81 -27.10
C CYS A 69 -31.03 19.56 -25.65
N LEU A 70 -30.30 20.11 -24.69
CA LEU A 70 -30.59 20.03 -23.26
C LEU A 70 -30.70 21.45 -22.70
N THR A 71 -31.59 21.64 -21.74
CA THR A 71 -31.66 22.88 -20.96
C THR A 71 -31.01 22.64 -19.61
N VAL A 72 -29.92 23.34 -19.33
CA VAL A 72 -29.15 23.25 -18.10
C VAL A 72 -29.15 24.59 -17.38
N LYS A 73 -28.80 24.60 -16.09
CA LYS A 73 -28.60 25.85 -15.33
C LYS A 73 -27.23 26.43 -15.67
N GLU A 74 -27.09 27.74 -15.56
CA GLU A 74 -25.80 28.40 -15.77
C GLU A 74 -24.72 27.88 -14.80
N ASP A 75 -25.09 27.62 -13.55
CA ASP A 75 -24.19 27.09 -12.50
C ASP A 75 -23.59 25.72 -12.84
N ASP A 76 -24.26 24.92 -13.66
CA ASP A 76 -23.78 23.59 -14.05
C ASP A 76 -22.76 23.66 -15.20
N ILE A 77 -22.58 24.83 -15.83
CA ILE A 77 -21.68 25.02 -16.96
C ILE A 77 -20.27 25.28 -16.49
N GLN A 78 -19.33 24.44 -16.90
CA GLN A 78 -17.90 24.66 -16.68
C GLN A 78 -17.19 25.04 -17.98
N GLN A 79 -16.34 26.07 -17.93
CA GLN A 79 -15.58 26.54 -19.09
C GLN A 79 -14.61 25.48 -19.61
N MET A 80 -14.50 25.36 -20.93
CA MET A 80 -13.59 24.42 -21.57
C MET A 80 -12.24 25.06 -21.90
N ASN A 81 -11.14 24.35 -21.63
CA ASN A 81 -9.81 24.81 -22.01
C ASN A 81 -9.59 24.69 -23.54
N PRO A 82 -8.87 25.65 -24.16
CA PRO A 82 -8.51 25.55 -25.57
C PRO A 82 -7.64 24.31 -25.89
N PRO A 83 -7.68 23.78 -27.14
CA PRO A 83 -6.91 22.60 -27.57
C PRO A 83 -5.41 22.70 -27.39
N LYS A 84 -4.85 23.91 -27.26
CA LYS A 84 -3.44 24.11 -26.90
C LYS A 84 -3.05 23.42 -25.58
N PHE A 85 -4.03 23.16 -24.71
CA PHE A 85 -3.87 22.49 -23.43
C PHE A 85 -4.23 20.99 -23.47
N ASP A 86 -4.55 20.43 -24.64
CA ASP A 86 -4.85 19.00 -24.75
C ASP A 86 -3.62 18.17 -24.37
N MET A 87 -3.84 17.15 -23.55
CA MET A 87 -2.82 16.25 -23.00
C MET A 87 -1.65 16.95 -22.30
N ILE A 88 -1.87 18.14 -21.72
CA ILE A 88 -0.81 18.89 -21.04
C ILE A 88 -0.15 18.08 -19.92
N GLU A 89 1.16 18.25 -19.78
CA GLU A 89 1.98 17.53 -18.81
C GLU A 89 1.74 17.99 -17.38
N ASP A 90 1.41 19.26 -17.18
CA ASP A 90 1.07 19.85 -15.88
C ASP A 90 -0.28 20.57 -15.93
N MET A 91 -1.26 20.01 -15.24
CA MET A 91 -2.61 20.55 -15.19
C MET A 91 -2.71 21.88 -14.44
N ALA A 92 -1.70 22.26 -13.65
CA ALA A 92 -1.66 23.60 -13.04
C ALA A 92 -1.47 24.72 -14.09
N MET A 93 -1.10 24.38 -15.32
CA MET A 93 -0.98 25.34 -16.43
C MET A 93 -2.29 25.55 -17.20
N LEU A 94 -3.37 24.83 -16.86
CA LEU A 94 -4.69 25.05 -17.45
C LEU A 94 -5.18 26.47 -17.14
N THR A 95 -5.88 27.09 -18.10
CA THR A 95 -6.48 28.42 -17.89
C THR A 95 -7.72 28.32 -17.02
N HIS A 96 -8.58 27.34 -17.32
CA HIS A 96 -9.77 27.04 -16.52
C HIS A 96 -9.49 25.84 -15.63
N LEU A 97 -9.32 26.09 -14.33
CA LEU A 97 -9.08 25.06 -13.33
C LEU A 97 -10.42 24.59 -12.75
N ASN A 98 -11.03 23.62 -13.42
CA ASN A 98 -12.28 22.99 -13.01
C ASN A 98 -12.18 21.46 -13.08
N GLU A 99 -13.12 20.78 -12.41
CA GLU A 99 -13.12 19.32 -12.29
C GLU A 99 -13.23 18.63 -13.65
N ALA A 100 -14.08 19.16 -14.55
CA ALA A 100 -14.24 18.61 -15.89
C ALA A 100 -12.94 18.65 -16.71
N SER A 101 -12.20 19.76 -16.66
CA SER A 101 -10.94 19.90 -17.40
C SER A 101 -9.83 18.99 -16.87
N VAL A 102 -9.76 18.82 -15.55
CA VAL A 102 -8.81 17.87 -14.92
C VAL A 102 -9.14 16.44 -15.33
N LEU A 103 -10.42 16.04 -15.22
CA LEU A 103 -10.87 14.71 -15.63
C LEU A 103 -10.61 14.46 -17.11
N TYR A 104 -10.93 15.43 -17.97
CA TYR A 104 -10.71 15.35 -19.41
C TYR A 104 -9.24 15.13 -19.75
N ASN A 105 -8.33 15.94 -19.18
CA ASN A 105 -6.90 15.81 -19.45
C ASN A 105 -6.36 14.44 -19.00
N LEU A 106 -6.74 13.98 -17.81
CA LEU A 106 -6.37 12.65 -17.31
C LEU A 106 -6.92 11.54 -18.22
N ARG A 107 -8.19 11.62 -18.63
CA ARG A 107 -8.84 10.64 -19.53
C ARG A 107 -8.12 10.58 -20.88
N ARG A 108 -7.82 11.74 -21.49
CA ARG A 108 -7.12 11.85 -22.78
C ARG A 108 -5.71 11.26 -22.74
N ARG A 109 -4.93 11.59 -21.70
CA ARG A 109 -3.58 11.03 -21.50
C ARG A 109 -3.63 9.53 -21.26
N TYR A 110 -4.56 9.07 -20.42
CA TYR A 110 -4.75 7.66 -20.13
C TYR A 110 -5.18 6.83 -21.35
N SER A 111 -6.07 7.35 -22.20
CA SER A 111 -6.44 6.72 -23.48
C SER A 111 -5.27 6.55 -24.44
N ASN A 112 -4.20 7.32 -24.27
CA ASN A 112 -2.95 7.22 -25.01
C ASN A 112 -1.85 6.47 -24.23
N TRP A 113 -2.21 5.76 -23.15
CA TRP A 113 -1.31 5.02 -22.27
C TRP A 113 -0.24 5.87 -21.55
N MET A 114 -0.44 7.19 -21.49
CA MET A 114 0.36 8.10 -20.68
C MET A 114 -0.20 8.18 -19.26
N ILE A 115 0.34 7.36 -18.36
CA ILE A 115 -0.23 7.14 -17.02
C ILE A 115 0.14 8.20 -15.99
N TYR A 116 1.18 8.99 -16.25
CA TYR A 116 1.67 10.02 -15.34
C TYR A 116 1.30 11.41 -15.85
N THR A 117 0.81 12.26 -14.95
CA THR A 117 0.46 13.65 -15.24
C THR A 117 0.75 14.50 -14.00
N TYR A 118 1.36 15.67 -14.17
CA TYR A 118 1.54 16.58 -13.05
C TYR A 118 0.28 17.42 -12.78
N SER A 119 0.13 17.82 -11.53
CA SER A 119 -0.85 18.81 -11.08
C SER A 119 -0.20 19.67 -10.01
N GLY A 120 0.53 20.71 -10.44
CA GLY A 120 1.28 21.57 -9.53
C GLY A 120 2.37 20.78 -8.81
N LEU A 121 2.28 20.56 -7.51
CA LEU A 121 3.26 19.74 -6.77
C LEU A 121 3.01 18.23 -6.90
N PHE A 122 1.81 17.83 -7.31
CA PHE A 122 1.43 16.42 -7.35
C PHE A 122 1.87 15.75 -8.66
N CYS A 123 2.24 14.47 -8.55
CA CYS A 123 2.37 13.56 -9.69
C CYS A 123 1.23 12.55 -9.63
N VAL A 124 0.22 12.75 -10.48
CA VAL A 124 -0.96 11.89 -10.58
C VAL A 124 -0.60 10.68 -11.42
N THR A 125 -0.95 9.50 -10.94
CA THR A 125 -0.78 8.23 -11.66
C THR A 125 -2.11 7.50 -11.77
N VAL A 126 -2.45 7.03 -12.96
CA VAL A 126 -3.65 6.21 -13.22
C VAL A 126 -3.19 4.79 -13.56
N ASN A 127 -3.66 3.80 -12.80
CA ASN A 127 -3.22 2.41 -12.97
C ASN A 127 -3.63 1.86 -14.35
N PRO A 128 -2.69 1.46 -15.23
CA PRO A 128 -3.01 0.99 -16.58
C PRO A 128 -3.57 -0.43 -16.66
N TYR A 129 -3.49 -1.22 -15.57
CA TYR A 129 -3.80 -2.66 -15.58
C TYR A 129 -3.05 -3.46 -16.67
N LYS A 130 -1.93 -2.92 -17.15
CA LYS A 130 -1.08 -3.50 -18.20
C LYS A 130 0.38 -3.25 -17.89
N TRP A 131 1.23 -4.13 -18.41
CA TRP A 131 2.67 -3.93 -18.35
C TRP A 131 3.10 -2.91 -19.40
N LEU A 132 3.67 -1.80 -18.94
CA LEU A 132 4.23 -0.75 -19.81
C LEU A 132 5.76 -0.71 -19.65
N PRO A 133 6.55 -0.46 -20.71
CA PRO A 133 8.01 -0.43 -20.67
C PRO A 133 8.60 0.82 -19.98
N VAL A 134 7.80 1.55 -19.20
CA VAL A 134 8.16 2.83 -18.53
C VAL A 134 9.09 2.66 -17.32
N TYR A 135 9.34 1.43 -16.86
CA TYR A 135 10.21 1.15 -15.72
C TYR A 135 11.55 0.50 -16.12
N THR A 136 11.90 0.52 -17.41
CA THR A 136 13.12 -0.11 -17.93
C THR A 136 14.37 0.72 -17.59
N ALA A 137 15.54 0.09 -17.63
CA ALA A 137 16.82 0.75 -17.32
C ALA A 137 17.14 1.99 -18.19
N PRO A 138 16.83 2.02 -19.51
CA PRO A 138 17.00 3.23 -20.32
C PRO A 138 16.21 4.43 -19.78
N VAL A 139 14.98 4.20 -19.31
CA VAL A 139 14.15 5.25 -18.72
C VAL A 139 14.78 5.77 -17.42
N VAL A 140 15.29 4.90 -16.57
CA VAL A 140 16.00 5.30 -15.34
C VAL A 140 17.19 6.21 -15.66
N ALA A 141 17.99 5.84 -16.67
CA ALA A 141 19.13 6.64 -17.12
C ALA A 141 18.72 8.00 -17.69
N ALA A 142 17.63 8.05 -18.46
CA ALA A 142 17.12 9.28 -19.07
C ALA A 142 16.62 10.31 -18.04
N TYR A 143 16.06 9.86 -16.90
CA TYR A 143 15.60 10.75 -15.82
C TYR A 143 16.70 11.20 -14.85
N LYS A 144 17.85 10.52 -14.82
CA LYS A 144 18.93 10.79 -13.86
C LYS A 144 19.48 12.20 -14.02
N GLY A 145 19.46 12.98 -12.94
CA GLY A 145 19.99 14.35 -12.89
C GLY A 145 19.23 15.36 -13.74
N LYS A 146 18.00 15.05 -14.15
CA LYS A 146 17.17 15.95 -14.97
C LYS A 146 16.22 16.74 -14.10
N ARG A 147 16.09 18.03 -14.42
CA ARG A 147 15.06 18.86 -13.77
C ARG A 147 13.68 18.42 -14.24
N ARG A 148 12.68 18.65 -13.39
CA ARG A 148 11.28 18.33 -13.70
C ARG A 148 10.78 18.91 -15.03
N SER A 149 11.25 20.09 -15.42
CA SER A 149 10.87 20.75 -16.69
C SER A 149 11.55 20.17 -17.93
N GLU A 150 12.59 19.35 -17.76
CA GLU A 150 13.41 18.84 -18.86
C GLU A 150 12.92 17.46 -19.36
N ALA A 151 12.14 16.75 -18.55
CA ALA A 151 11.64 15.41 -18.82
C ALA A 151 10.11 15.34 -18.66
N PRO A 152 9.42 14.42 -19.35
CA PRO A 152 7.98 14.25 -19.21
C PRO A 152 7.57 13.81 -17.79
N PRO A 153 6.27 13.86 -17.46
CA PRO A 153 5.78 13.43 -16.15
C PRO A 153 6.15 11.98 -15.84
N HIS A 154 6.82 11.76 -14.71
CA HIS A 154 7.14 10.43 -14.23
C HIS A 154 7.44 10.42 -12.73
N ILE A 155 7.20 9.28 -12.09
CA ILE A 155 7.58 9.09 -10.69
C ILE A 155 9.10 9.18 -10.46
N TYR A 156 9.89 8.85 -11.48
CA TYR A 156 11.36 8.96 -11.43
C TYR A 156 11.84 10.39 -11.40
N SER A 157 11.15 11.33 -12.06
CA SER A 157 11.47 12.75 -11.91
C SER A 157 11.25 13.22 -10.48
N ILE A 158 10.18 12.79 -9.81
CA ILE A 158 9.93 13.13 -8.40
C ILE A 158 11.01 12.52 -7.50
N ALA A 159 11.37 11.26 -7.71
CA ALA A 159 12.42 10.59 -6.95
C ALA A 159 13.80 11.23 -7.16
N ASP A 160 14.18 11.54 -8.41
CA ASP A 160 15.48 12.17 -8.73
C ASP A 160 15.58 13.58 -8.16
N ASN A 161 14.52 14.40 -8.27
CA ASN A 161 14.51 15.73 -7.65
C ASN A 161 14.65 15.63 -6.12
N ALA A 162 13.91 14.72 -5.46
CA ALA A 162 14.08 14.50 -4.02
C ALA A 162 15.50 14.06 -3.65
N TYR A 163 16.11 13.16 -4.44
CA TYR A 163 17.49 12.75 -4.21
C TYR A 163 18.48 13.92 -4.36
N ASN A 164 18.35 14.72 -5.42
CA ASN A 164 19.21 15.87 -5.65
C ASN A 164 19.02 16.97 -4.61
N ASP A 165 17.77 17.27 -4.22
CA ASP A 165 17.45 18.26 -3.18
C ASP A 165 17.98 17.84 -1.81
N MET A 166 17.90 16.54 -1.48
CA MET A 166 18.53 16.00 -0.27
C MET A 166 20.05 16.25 -0.27
N LEU A 167 20.73 15.96 -1.38
CA LEU A 167 22.19 16.14 -1.46
C LEU A 167 22.60 17.62 -1.45
N ARG A 168 21.81 18.47 -2.12
CA ARG A 168 22.12 19.90 -2.29
C ARG A 168 21.78 20.71 -1.04
N ASN A 169 20.59 20.51 -0.49
CA ASN A 169 20.08 21.30 0.63
C ASN A 169 20.48 20.70 1.98
N ARG A 170 20.95 19.44 2.01
CA ARG A 170 21.26 18.68 3.23
C ARG A 170 20.05 18.52 4.16
N GLU A 171 18.85 18.48 3.57
CA GLU A 171 17.58 18.30 4.27
C GLU A 171 16.95 16.95 3.95
N ASN A 172 16.35 16.32 4.96
CA ASN A 172 15.62 15.08 4.80
C ASN A 172 14.40 15.30 3.89
N GLN A 173 14.15 14.35 3.00
CA GLN A 173 13.03 14.45 2.04
C GLN A 173 11.92 13.48 2.41
N SER A 174 10.71 13.76 1.95
CA SER A 174 9.61 12.81 2.06
C SER A 174 8.79 12.68 0.78
N MET A 175 8.41 11.46 0.44
CA MET A 175 7.53 11.13 -0.68
C MET A 175 6.28 10.43 -0.16
N LEU A 176 5.13 11.07 -0.31
CA LEU A 176 3.83 10.54 0.10
C LEU A 176 3.12 9.95 -1.12
N ILE A 177 2.86 8.63 -1.09
CA ILE A 177 2.13 7.92 -2.15
C ILE A 177 0.74 7.58 -1.62
N THR A 178 -0.25 8.35 -2.07
CA THR A 178 -1.67 8.22 -1.73
C THR A 178 -2.46 7.50 -2.82
N GLY A 179 -3.69 7.11 -2.51
CA GLY A 179 -4.63 6.48 -3.46
C GLY A 179 -5.45 5.37 -2.81
N GLU A 180 -6.57 5.02 -3.43
CA GLU A 180 -7.42 3.92 -2.96
C GLU A 180 -6.77 2.54 -3.15
N SER A 181 -7.43 1.51 -2.63
CA SER A 181 -7.07 0.12 -2.94
C SER A 181 -7.08 -0.09 -4.46
N GLY A 182 -6.13 -0.87 -4.99
CA GLY A 182 -6.02 -1.07 -6.46
C GLY A 182 -5.33 0.06 -7.24
N ALA A 183 -5.09 1.24 -6.65
CA ALA A 183 -4.46 2.38 -7.35
C ALA A 183 -2.97 2.19 -7.73
N GLY A 184 -2.35 1.03 -7.46
CA GLY A 184 -0.95 0.78 -7.83
C GLY A 184 0.11 1.36 -6.89
N LYS A 185 -0.25 1.74 -5.65
CA LYS A 185 0.67 2.33 -4.66
C LYS A 185 1.91 1.46 -4.38
N THR A 186 1.71 0.16 -4.16
CA THR A 186 2.80 -0.78 -3.82
C THR A 186 3.81 -0.87 -4.97
N VAL A 187 3.32 -0.96 -6.22
CA VAL A 187 4.16 -1.01 -7.42
C VAL A 187 4.98 0.28 -7.55
N ASN A 188 4.34 1.44 -7.46
CA ASN A 188 5.03 2.73 -7.50
C ASN A 188 6.08 2.87 -6.39
N THR A 189 5.78 2.44 -5.16
CA THR A 189 6.75 2.44 -4.05
C THR A 189 7.96 1.56 -4.36
N LYS A 190 7.74 0.34 -4.88
CA LYS A 190 8.81 -0.57 -5.30
C LYS A 190 9.70 0.08 -6.37
N ARG A 191 9.11 0.75 -7.35
CA ARG A 191 9.86 1.44 -8.42
C ARG A 191 10.67 2.63 -7.90
N VAL A 192 10.16 3.39 -6.94
CA VAL A 192 10.90 4.48 -6.28
C VAL A 192 12.12 3.94 -5.52
N ILE A 193 11.95 2.86 -4.75
CA ILE A 193 13.06 2.22 -4.02
C ILE A 193 14.13 1.72 -5.00
N GLN A 194 13.72 1.05 -6.08
CA GLN A 194 14.62 0.59 -7.14
C GLN A 194 15.37 1.76 -7.80
N TYR A 195 14.68 2.87 -8.06
CA TYR A 195 15.31 4.06 -8.64
C TYR A 195 16.43 4.60 -7.75
N PHE A 196 16.15 4.78 -6.44
CA PHE A 196 17.16 5.24 -5.49
C PHE A 196 18.36 4.30 -5.40
N ALA A 197 18.13 2.98 -5.41
CA ALA A 197 19.20 2.00 -5.36
C ALA A 197 20.12 2.10 -6.60
N ILE A 198 19.53 2.20 -7.80
CA ILE A 198 20.28 2.33 -9.06
C ILE A 198 21.07 3.65 -9.10
N VAL A 199 20.44 4.78 -8.76
CA VAL A 199 21.09 6.09 -8.80
C VAL A 199 22.22 6.18 -7.77
N ALA A 200 22.03 5.64 -6.57
CA ALA A 200 23.04 5.61 -5.53
C ALA A 200 24.20 4.65 -5.86
N ALA A 201 23.95 3.54 -6.56
CA ALA A 201 24.98 2.60 -7.01
C ALA A 201 25.83 3.17 -8.17
N LEU A 202 25.20 3.88 -9.11
CA LEU A 202 25.86 4.49 -10.27
C LEU A 202 26.66 5.77 -9.95
N GLY A 203 26.81 6.15 -8.67
CA GLY A 203 27.75 7.19 -8.23
C GLY A 203 29.21 6.78 -8.34
N GLU A 204 29.50 5.56 -8.78
CA GLU A 204 30.84 5.09 -9.09
C GLU A 204 31.22 5.38 -10.53
N ALA A 205 32.26 6.21 -10.71
CA ALA A 205 33.11 6.11 -11.87
C ALA A 205 33.79 4.73 -11.85
N SER A 206 33.16 3.75 -12.51
CA SER A 206 33.78 2.56 -13.12
C SER A 206 35.07 2.03 -12.48
N THR A 207 35.10 1.78 -11.16
CA THR A 207 36.28 1.17 -10.50
C THR A 207 35.87 0.43 -9.23
N LYS A 208 35.19 -0.71 -9.40
CA LYS A 208 35.43 -2.01 -8.72
C LYS A 208 34.18 -2.88 -8.84
N LYS A 209 34.27 -3.93 -9.67
CA LYS A 209 33.36 -5.07 -9.58
C LYS A 209 33.51 -5.68 -8.17
N GLY A 210 32.47 -5.62 -7.37
CA GLY A 210 32.39 -6.29 -6.07
C GLY A 210 31.89 -5.38 -4.97
N ALA A 211 30.58 -5.10 -4.96
CA ALA A 211 29.92 -4.76 -3.71
C ALA A 211 30.04 -5.99 -2.79
N PRO A 212 30.44 -5.85 -1.52
CA PRO A 212 30.43 -6.99 -0.60
C PRO A 212 28.99 -7.45 -0.46
N ALA A 213 28.73 -8.71 -0.83
CA ALA A 213 27.49 -9.37 -0.49
C ALA A 213 27.25 -9.20 1.02
N THR A 214 26.05 -8.77 1.38
CA THR A 214 25.64 -8.82 2.79
C THR A 214 25.72 -10.28 3.28
N LYS A 215 25.78 -10.50 4.60
CA LYS A 215 25.90 -11.84 5.20
C LYS A 215 24.81 -12.84 4.74
N THR A 216 23.75 -12.38 4.08
CA THR A 216 22.62 -13.16 3.57
C THR A 216 22.54 -13.24 2.03
N GLY A 217 23.57 -12.81 1.28
CA GLY A 217 23.72 -13.15 -0.14
C GLY A 217 22.98 -12.27 -1.16
N GLY A 218 22.46 -11.10 -0.76
CA GLY A 218 21.81 -10.13 -1.66
C GLY A 218 22.29 -8.69 -1.44
N THR A 219 21.93 -7.75 -2.33
CA THR A 219 22.13 -6.32 -2.09
C THR A 219 21.10 -5.81 -1.08
N LEU A 220 21.34 -4.64 -0.47
CA LEU A 220 20.35 -4.00 0.43
C LEU A 220 19.03 -3.71 -0.32
N GLU A 221 19.08 -3.52 -1.64
CA GLU A 221 17.89 -3.29 -2.47
C GLU A 221 17.00 -4.53 -2.55
N ASP A 222 17.61 -5.70 -2.73
CA ASP A 222 16.93 -6.98 -2.81
C ASP A 222 16.28 -7.26 -1.46
N GLN A 223 16.99 -7.03 -0.35
CA GLN A 223 16.43 -7.22 1.00
C GLN A 223 15.20 -6.35 1.28
N ILE A 224 15.18 -5.09 0.84
CA ILE A 224 14.00 -4.21 1.01
C ILE A 224 12.82 -4.73 0.18
N ILE A 225 13.07 -5.26 -1.01
CA ILE A 225 12.04 -5.81 -1.90
C ILE A 225 11.52 -7.14 -1.35
N GLU A 226 12.41 -8.03 -0.91
CA GLU A 226 12.15 -9.34 -0.33
C GLU A 226 11.49 -9.26 1.06
N ALA A 227 11.55 -8.11 1.73
CA ALA A 227 10.76 -7.87 2.94
C ALA A 227 9.24 -7.85 2.68
N ASN A 228 8.79 -7.61 1.45
CA ASN A 228 7.36 -7.43 1.16
C ASN A 228 6.55 -8.72 1.31
N PRO A 229 6.89 -9.87 0.71
CA PRO A 229 6.11 -11.11 0.91
C PRO A 229 5.84 -11.43 2.38
N ALA A 230 6.86 -11.34 3.24
CA ALA A 230 6.70 -11.53 4.68
C ALA A 230 5.75 -10.51 5.32
N MET A 231 5.87 -9.21 5.01
CA MET A 231 4.95 -8.20 5.55
C MET A 231 3.53 -8.32 4.98
N GLU A 232 3.38 -8.72 3.73
CA GLU A 232 2.08 -8.85 3.05
C GLU A 232 1.32 -10.06 3.57
N ALA A 233 1.99 -11.20 3.79
CA ALA A 233 1.37 -12.38 4.39
C ALA A 233 0.71 -12.07 5.75
N PHE A 234 1.41 -11.32 6.60
CA PHE A 234 0.95 -11.00 7.96
C PHE A 234 0.17 -9.69 8.08
N GLY A 235 0.18 -8.83 7.05
CA GLY A 235 -0.35 -7.46 7.13
C GLY A 235 -1.34 -7.08 6.02
N ASN A 236 -1.49 -7.91 4.98
CA ASN A 236 -2.47 -7.71 3.93
C ASN A 236 -3.61 -8.74 4.03
N ALA A 237 -4.75 -8.37 3.46
CA ALA A 237 -5.93 -9.20 3.39
C ALA A 237 -6.80 -8.84 2.17
N LYS A 238 -7.68 -9.78 1.79
CA LYS A 238 -8.76 -9.50 0.84
C LYS A 238 -9.82 -8.61 1.47
N THR A 239 -10.20 -7.59 0.72
CA THR A 239 -11.30 -6.66 0.99
C THR A 239 -12.24 -6.62 -0.22
N LEU A 240 -13.42 -6.05 -0.07
CA LEU A 240 -14.40 -5.94 -1.18
C LEU A 240 -13.85 -5.23 -2.44
N ARG A 241 -12.89 -4.32 -2.27
CA ARG A 241 -12.32 -3.52 -3.37
C ARG A 241 -10.94 -3.99 -3.86
N ASN A 242 -10.29 -4.92 -3.16
CA ASN A 242 -8.92 -5.35 -3.47
C ASN A 242 -8.59 -6.64 -2.74
N ASP A 243 -8.08 -7.61 -3.50
CA ASP A 243 -7.69 -8.93 -3.02
C ASP A 243 -6.41 -8.95 -2.18
N ASN A 244 -5.50 -7.96 -2.35
CA ASN A 244 -4.25 -7.84 -1.59
C ASN A 244 -4.11 -6.44 -0.97
N SER A 245 -5.01 -6.12 -0.02
CA SER A 245 -5.13 -4.80 0.60
C SER A 245 -4.28 -4.70 1.87
N SER A 246 -3.28 -3.81 1.89
CA SER A 246 -2.54 -3.53 3.13
C SER A 246 -3.47 -2.95 4.20
N ARG A 247 -3.48 -3.60 5.38
CA ARG A 247 -4.27 -3.23 6.56
C ARG A 247 -3.41 -2.62 7.68
N PHE A 248 -2.26 -2.09 7.30
CA PHE A 248 -1.37 -1.28 8.12
C PHE A 248 -0.77 -0.16 7.27
N GLY A 249 -0.40 0.92 7.93
CA GLY A 249 0.42 1.98 7.35
C GLY A 249 1.89 1.58 7.35
N LYS A 250 2.57 1.82 6.23
CA LYS A 250 3.99 1.51 6.05
C LYS A 250 4.77 2.79 5.75
N PHE A 251 5.84 3.00 6.50
CA PHE A 251 6.77 4.11 6.33
C PHE A 251 8.17 3.56 6.19
N ILE A 252 8.76 3.68 4.99
CA ILE A 252 10.10 3.16 4.71
C ILE A 252 11.04 4.35 4.67
N ARG A 253 11.98 4.38 5.61
CA ARG A 253 13.09 5.33 5.63
C ARG A 253 14.26 4.73 4.89
N ILE A 254 14.74 5.44 3.89
CA ILE A 254 15.93 5.08 3.12
C ILE A 254 17.02 6.06 3.53
N HIS A 255 18.08 5.52 4.10
CA HIS A 255 19.20 6.28 4.63
C HIS A 255 20.31 6.33 3.59
N PHE A 256 20.81 7.53 3.34
CA PHE A 256 21.92 7.81 2.45
C PHE A 256 23.10 8.35 3.25
N GLY A 257 24.30 7.84 2.98
CA GLY A 257 25.52 8.35 3.58
C GLY A 257 25.88 9.75 3.09
N PRO A 258 26.92 10.39 3.66
CA PRO A 258 27.36 11.74 3.29
C PRO A 258 27.69 11.94 1.81
N THR A 259 28.08 10.85 1.14
CA THR A 259 28.43 10.76 -0.29
C THR A 259 27.23 10.49 -1.20
N GLY A 260 26.02 10.41 -0.65
CA GLY A 260 24.79 10.07 -1.39
C GLY A 260 24.61 8.57 -1.67
N LYS A 261 25.49 7.71 -1.15
CA LYS A 261 25.34 6.26 -1.29
C LYS A 261 24.26 5.72 -0.36
N LEU A 262 23.58 4.66 -0.78
CA LEU A 262 22.64 3.93 0.07
C LEU A 262 23.39 3.37 1.28
N ALA A 263 22.97 3.75 2.48
CA ALA A 263 23.58 3.34 3.74
C ALA A 263 22.76 2.23 4.38
N SER A 264 21.52 2.51 4.75
CA SER A 264 20.63 1.57 5.44
C SER A 264 19.18 1.84 5.10
N ALA A 265 18.28 0.98 5.55
CA ALA A 265 16.85 1.24 5.50
C ALA A 265 16.20 0.79 6.81
N ASP A 266 15.06 1.40 7.12
CA ASP A 266 14.20 0.89 8.18
C ASP A 266 12.72 1.13 7.83
N ILE A 267 11.87 0.34 8.45
CA ILE A 267 10.44 0.31 8.21
C ILE A 267 9.73 0.56 9.53
N ASP A 268 9.00 1.67 9.60
CA ASP A 268 8.03 1.93 10.66
C ASP A 268 6.64 1.54 10.18
N ILE A 269 5.91 0.88 11.07
CA ILE A 269 4.51 0.50 10.85
C ILE A 269 3.58 1.23 11.80
N TYR A 270 2.38 1.55 11.33
CA TYR A 270 1.36 2.21 12.13
C TYR A 270 -0.03 1.65 11.81
N LEU A 271 -0.92 1.66 12.79
CA LEU A 271 -2.34 1.34 12.65
C LEU A 271 -2.62 0.00 11.93
N LEU A 272 -2.03 -1.10 12.42
CA LEU A 272 -2.47 -2.44 12.02
C LEU A 272 -3.94 -2.62 12.43
N GLU A 273 -4.79 -3.05 11.51
CA GLU A 273 -6.20 -3.34 11.77
C GLU A 273 -6.34 -4.62 12.61
N LYS A 274 -6.30 -4.46 13.93
CA LYS A 274 -6.36 -5.61 14.86
C LYS A 274 -7.68 -6.36 14.81
N SER A 275 -8.80 -5.68 14.52
CA SER A 275 -10.12 -6.32 14.43
C SER A 275 -10.13 -7.48 13.44
N ARG A 276 -9.39 -7.37 12.34
CA ARG A 276 -9.33 -8.39 11.27
C ARG A 276 -8.82 -9.76 11.74
N VAL A 277 -8.00 -9.78 12.80
CA VAL A 277 -7.46 -11.01 13.40
C VAL A 277 -8.57 -11.96 13.84
N ILE A 278 -9.70 -11.42 14.30
CA ILE A 278 -10.79 -12.20 14.91
C ILE A 278 -12.14 -12.02 14.21
N PHE A 279 -12.23 -11.15 13.22
CA PHE A 279 -13.49 -10.78 12.57
C PHE A 279 -13.30 -10.44 11.09
N GLN A 280 -14.26 -10.85 10.26
CA GLN A 280 -14.31 -10.53 8.83
C GLN A 280 -15.73 -10.19 8.42
N GLN A 281 -15.89 -9.20 7.54
CA GLN A 281 -17.16 -8.94 6.86
C GLN A 281 -17.44 -9.99 5.77
N PRO A 282 -18.70 -10.23 5.40
CA PRO A 282 -19.03 -11.04 4.22
C PRO A 282 -18.30 -10.52 2.96
N GLY A 283 -17.67 -11.41 2.20
CA GLY A 283 -16.87 -11.06 1.02
C GLY A 283 -15.41 -10.66 1.32
N GLU A 284 -15.05 -10.41 2.59
CA GLU A 284 -13.67 -10.16 3.01
C GLU A 284 -13.03 -11.39 3.66
N ARG A 285 -11.71 -11.36 3.83
CA ARG A 285 -10.97 -12.41 4.54
C ARG A 285 -10.03 -11.85 5.60
N SER A 286 -9.50 -12.72 6.45
CA SER A 286 -8.46 -12.37 7.43
C SER A 286 -7.10 -12.14 6.74
N TYR A 287 -6.03 -12.00 7.51
CA TYR A 287 -4.67 -11.89 6.95
C TYR A 287 -4.29 -13.11 6.11
N HIS A 288 -3.47 -12.92 5.08
CA HIS A 288 -3.19 -14.01 4.13
C HIS A 288 -2.54 -15.23 4.79
N ILE A 289 -1.70 -15.01 5.80
CA ILE A 289 -0.93 -16.05 6.47
C ILE A 289 -1.78 -17.21 7.01
N TYR A 290 -3.01 -16.97 7.48
CA TYR A 290 -3.91 -18.04 7.96
C TYR A 290 -4.15 -19.10 6.86
N TYR A 291 -4.48 -18.63 5.67
CA TYR A 291 -4.84 -19.49 4.54
C TYR A 291 -3.60 -20.04 3.83
N GLN A 292 -2.50 -19.28 3.82
CA GLN A 292 -1.20 -19.77 3.37
C GLN A 292 -0.75 -20.99 4.18
N ILE A 293 -0.84 -20.95 5.51
CA ILE A 293 -0.50 -22.09 6.39
C ILE A 293 -1.40 -23.30 6.08
N MET A 294 -2.70 -23.08 5.88
CA MET A 294 -3.69 -24.13 5.59
C MET A 294 -3.62 -24.68 4.15
N SER A 295 -2.78 -24.11 3.29
CA SER A 295 -2.67 -24.48 1.86
C SER A 295 -2.14 -25.88 1.58
N GLN A 296 -1.63 -26.59 2.59
CA GLN A 296 -0.96 -27.90 2.50
C GLN A 296 0.33 -27.91 1.67
N LYS A 297 0.85 -26.75 1.25
CA LYS A 297 2.10 -26.70 0.48
C LYS A 297 3.32 -27.13 1.32
N LYS A 298 3.26 -26.86 2.63
CA LYS A 298 4.19 -27.35 3.66
C LYS A 298 3.39 -28.12 4.70
N PRO A 299 3.04 -29.41 4.45
CA PRO A 299 2.15 -30.19 5.31
C PRO A 299 2.69 -30.33 6.73
N GLU A 300 4.01 -30.27 6.92
CA GLU A 300 4.65 -30.29 8.23
C GLU A 300 4.21 -29.14 9.15
N LEU A 301 3.71 -28.04 8.59
CA LEU A 301 3.15 -26.93 9.37
C LEU A 301 1.80 -27.32 10.00
N LEU A 302 0.98 -28.13 9.33
CA LEU A 302 -0.31 -28.54 9.89
C LEU A 302 -0.12 -29.39 11.14
N ASP A 303 0.80 -30.35 11.07
CA ASP A 303 1.16 -31.21 12.19
C ASP A 303 1.81 -30.41 13.32
N MET A 304 2.75 -29.51 13.00
CA MET A 304 3.42 -28.68 14.00
C MET A 304 2.46 -27.75 14.74
N LEU A 305 1.47 -27.21 14.04
CA LEU A 305 0.52 -26.24 14.56
C LEU A 305 -0.76 -26.90 15.11
N LEU A 306 -0.87 -28.22 15.00
CA LEU A 306 -2.05 -28.98 15.40
C LEU A 306 -3.32 -28.46 14.72
N VAL A 307 -3.20 -28.01 13.47
CA VAL A 307 -4.31 -27.45 12.68
C VAL A 307 -4.73 -28.36 11.53
N SER A 308 -6.01 -28.31 11.15
CA SER A 308 -6.51 -28.94 9.94
C SER A 308 -6.28 -28.04 8.72
N SER A 309 -6.50 -28.59 7.53
CA SER A 309 -6.49 -27.83 6.29
C SER A 309 -7.82 -27.13 5.98
N ASN A 310 -8.87 -27.36 6.78
CA ASN A 310 -10.18 -26.76 6.57
C ASN A 310 -10.30 -25.44 7.34
N PRO A 311 -10.37 -24.27 6.65
CA PRO A 311 -10.46 -22.99 7.35
C PRO A 311 -11.72 -22.85 8.21
N TYR A 312 -12.81 -23.52 7.87
CA TYR A 312 -14.07 -23.47 8.62
C TYR A 312 -14.00 -24.13 10.00
N ASP A 313 -12.93 -24.87 10.28
CA ASP A 313 -12.67 -25.38 11.62
C ASP A 313 -12.24 -24.26 12.58
N TYR A 314 -11.93 -23.05 12.08
CA TYR A 314 -11.36 -21.95 12.85
C TYR A 314 -12.16 -20.65 12.71
N HIS A 315 -13.03 -20.39 13.70
CA HIS A 315 -13.99 -19.30 13.64
C HIS A 315 -13.36 -17.91 13.41
N PHE A 316 -12.19 -17.64 13.99
CA PHE A 316 -11.53 -16.33 13.88
C PHE A 316 -11.06 -15.97 12.45
N CYS A 317 -10.97 -16.93 11.52
CA CYS A 317 -10.56 -16.67 10.14
C CYS A 317 -11.55 -17.16 9.07
N SER A 318 -12.76 -17.57 9.47
CA SER A 318 -13.73 -18.19 8.56
C SER A 318 -15.12 -17.55 8.58
N GLN A 319 -15.24 -16.30 9.07
CA GLN A 319 -16.52 -15.58 9.09
C GLN A 319 -16.88 -14.97 7.73
N GLY A 320 -15.88 -14.70 6.90
CA GLY A 320 -16.04 -14.19 5.54
C GLY A 320 -15.70 -15.25 4.49
N VAL A 321 -14.98 -14.84 3.45
CA VAL A 321 -14.50 -15.78 2.41
C VAL A 321 -13.16 -16.40 2.82
N THR A 322 -12.93 -17.64 2.40
CA THR A 322 -11.70 -18.38 2.73
C THR A 322 -10.76 -18.52 1.54
N THR A 323 -11.25 -18.29 0.31
CA THR A 323 -10.49 -18.38 -0.94
C THR A 323 -10.58 -17.09 -1.75
N VAL A 324 -9.65 -16.91 -2.69
CA VAL A 324 -9.56 -15.77 -3.60
C VAL A 324 -9.22 -16.30 -4.98
N GLU A 325 -10.00 -15.94 -6.01
CA GLU A 325 -9.91 -16.55 -7.34
C GLU A 325 -8.53 -16.38 -8.01
N ASN A 326 -7.87 -15.25 -7.78
CA ASN A 326 -6.60 -14.90 -8.43
C ASN A 326 -5.37 -15.03 -7.50
N MET A 327 -5.46 -15.85 -6.46
CA MET A 327 -4.36 -16.03 -5.49
C MET A 327 -4.18 -17.50 -5.14
N ASP A 328 -2.98 -18.02 -5.35
CA ASP A 328 -2.58 -19.36 -4.91
C ASP A 328 -1.88 -19.25 -3.54
N ASP A 329 -2.64 -19.49 -2.48
CA ASP A 329 -2.16 -19.43 -1.10
C ASP A 329 -0.95 -20.36 -0.84
N GLY A 330 -0.81 -21.45 -1.60
CA GLY A 330 0.33 -22.36 -1.48
C GLY A 330 1.61 -21.79 -2.08
N GLN A 331 1.53 -21.16 -3.25
CA GLN A 331 2.67 -20.45 -3.84
C GLN A 331 3.08 -19.24 -2.98
N GLU A 332 2.09 -18.51 -2.46
CA GLU A 332 2.34 -17.37 -1.57
C GLU A 332 2.97 -17.81 -0.23
N LEU A 333 2.64 -19.00 0.29
CA LEU A 333 3.34 -19.56 1.46
C LEU A 333 4.82 -19.77 1.16
N MET A 334 5.16 -20.34 0.00
CA MET A 334 6.55 -20.58 -0.38
C MET A 334 7.32 -19.27 -0.56
N ALA A 335 6.71 -18.25 -1.16
CA ALA A 335 7.30 -16.93 -1.28
C ALA A 335 7.54 -16.29 0.09
N THR A 336 6.59 -16.45 1.02
CA THR A 336 6.69 -15.95 2.40
C THR A 336 7.80 -16.66 3.17
N ASP A 337 7.85 -17.99 3.11
CA ASP A 337 8.87 -18.80 3.79
C ASP A 337 10.28 -18.49 3.26
N HIS A 338 10.43 -18.38 1.94
CA HIS A 338 11.68 -18.01 1.28
C HIS A 338 12.12 -16.58 1.63
N ALA A 339 11.19 -15.62 1.64
CA ALA A 339 11.48 -14.25 2.04
C ALA A 339 12.01 -14.18 3.48
N MET A 340 11.42 -14.93 4.41
CA MET A 340 11.91 -14.99 5.80
C MET A 340 13.34 -15.57 5.87
N ASP A 341 13.68 -16.55 5.03
CA ASP A 341 15.03 -17.10 4.96
C ASP A 341 16.06 -16.06 4.43
N ILE A 342 15.72 -15.32 3.36
CA ILE A 342 16.59 -14.26 2.81
C ILE A 342 16.80 -13.13 3.83
N LEU A 343 15.75 -12.78 4.58
CA LEU A 343 15.81 -11.78 5.64
C LEU A 343 16.56 -12.27 6.88
N GLY A 344 17.05 -13.51 6.86
CA GLY A 344 17.93 -14.09 7.86
C GLY A 344 17.21 -14.50 9.14
N PHE A 345 15.90 -14.81 9.07
CA PHE A 345 15.19 -15.40 10.20
C PHE A 345 15.75 -16.78 10.49
N THR A 346 15.95 -17.11 11.76
CA THR A 346 16.28 -18.50 12.13
C THR A 346 15.05 -19.39 11.94
N PRO A 347 15.22 -20.72 11.77
CA PRO A 347 14.08 -21.63 11.73
C PRO A 347 13.17 -21.50 12.96
N GLU A 348 13.75 -21.32 14.14
CA GLU A 348 13.01 -21.10 15.39
C GLU A 348 12.17 -19.81 15.35
N GLU A 349 12.77 -18.70 14.90
CA GLU A 349 12.09 -17.42 14.72
C GLU A 349 10.92 -17.54 13.73
N LYS A 350 11.15 -18.18 12.58
CA LYS A 350 10.15 -18.40 11.53
C LYS A 350 9.00 -19.27 12.01
N TYR A 351 9.30 -20.43 12.61
CA TYR A 351 8.29 -21.32 13.16
C TYR A 351 7.59 -20.70 14.38
N GLY A 352 8.25 -19.83 15.15
CA GLY A 352 7.62 -19.05 16.21
C GLY A 352 6.47 -18.19 15.71
N CYS A 353 6.65 -17.50 14.57
CA CYS A 353 5.57 -16.75 13.92
C CYS A 353 4.39 -17.64 13.53
N TYR A 354 4.66 -18.79 12.91
CA TYR A 354 3.61 -19.73 12.52
C TYR A 354 2.89 -20.32 13.74
N LYS A 355 3.62 -20.68 14.80
CA LYS A 355 3.07 -21.16 16.08
C LYS A 355 2.13 -20.16 16.73
N ILE A 356 2.47 -18.87 16.72
CA ILE A 356 1.60 -17.81 17.23
C ILE A 356 0.30 -17.73 16.41
N VAL A 357 0.38 -17.79 15.08
CA VAL A 357 -0.81 -17.77 14.22
C VAL A 357 -1.69 -19.00 14.47
N GLY A 358 -1.10 -20.19 14.54
CA GLY A 358 -1.82 -21.43 14.90
C GLY A 358 -2.46 -21.36 16.28
N ALA A 359 -1.77 -20.81 17.28
CA ALA A 359 -2.34 -20.62 18.62
C ALA A 359 -3.54 -19.67 18.61
N ILE A 360 -3.51 -18.61 17.80
CA ILE A 360 -4.63 -17.68 17.65
C ILE A 360 -5.84 -18.37 17.00
N MET A 361 -5.61 -19.26 16.04
CA MET A 361 -6.68 -20.08 15.45
C MET A 361 -7.36 -20.94 16.53
N HIS A 362 -6.57 -21.57 17.41
CA HIS A 362 -7.10 -22.35 18.55
C HIS A 362 -7.77 -21.49 19.61
N PHE A 363 -7.28 -20.27 19.88
CA PHE A 363 -7.98 -19.31 20.75
C PHE A 363 -9.41 -19.04 20.28
N GLY A 364 -9.61 -18.91 18.96
CA GLY A 364 -10.95 -18.70 18.39
C GLY A 364 -11.94 -19.85 18.60
N ASN A 365 -11.44 -21.03 18.97
CA ASN A 365 -12.25 -22.23 19.20
C ASN A 365 -12.41 -22.58 20.68
N MET A 366 -11.81 -21.81 21.60
CA MET A 366 -12.04 -22.01 23.03
C MET A 366 -13.52 -21.76 23.36
N LYS A 367 -14.17 -22.73 24.00
CA LYS A 367 -15.58 -22.65 24.37
C LYS A 367 -15.72 -22.52 25.88
N PHE A 368 -16.68 -21.69 26.28
CA PHE A 368 -16.99 -21.41 27.68
C PHE A 368 -18.50 -21.48 27.86
N LYS A 369 -18.92 -21.92 29.04
CA LYS A 369 -20.32 -21.99 29.44
C LYS A 369 -20.51 -21.37 30.81
N GLN A 370 -21.74 -21.01 31.13
CA GLN A 370 -22.08 -20.50 32.44
C GLN A 370 -22.16 -21.66 33.43
N LYS A 371 -21.52 -21.51 34.60
CA LYS A 371 -21.58 -22.50 35.67
C LYS A 371 -23.00 -22.56 36.24
N GLN A 372 -23.45 -23.77 36.58
CA GLN A 372 -24.83 -23.96 37.07
C GLN A 372 -25.07 -23.16 38.35
N ARG A 373 -26.08 -22.27 38.32
CA ARG A 373 -26.51 -21.39 39.42
C ARG A 373 -25.52 -20.29 39.82
N GLU A 374 -24.50 -20.02 39.01
CA GLU A 374 -23.56 -18.89 39.20
C GLU A 374 -23.49 -18.05 37.91
N GLU A 375 -23.14 -16.76 38.01
CA GLU A 375 -22.87 -15.93 36.81
C GLU A 375 -21.47 -16.14 36.23
N GLN A 376 -20.64 -16.95 36.89
CA GLN A 376 -19.27 -17.21 36.48
C GLN A 376 -19.20 -18.18 35.29
N ALA A 377 -18.21 -17.96 34.42
CA ALA A 377 -17.88 -18.86 33.34
C ALA A 377 -17.07 -20.07 33.84
N GLU A 378 -17.25 -21.19 33.16
CA GLU A 378 -16.38 -22.36 33.21
C GLU A 378 -16.03 -22.82 31.79
N THR A 379 -14.95 -23.58 31.62
CA THR A 379 -14.56 -24.12 30.32
C THR A 379 -15.55 -25.17 29.83
N ASP A 380 -15.90 -25.12 28.54
CA ASP A 380 -16.68 -26.16 27.87
C ASP A 380 -15.75 -27.03 27.00
N GLY A 381 -14.94 -27.84 27.66
CA GLY A 381 -13.83 -28.58 27.06
C GLY A 381 -12.52 -27.78 27.07
N THR A 382 -11.39 -28.49 27.07
CA THR A 382 -10.05 -27.89 27.17
C THR A 382 -9.19 -28.11 25.93
N GLU A 383 -9.64 -28.90 24.96
CA GLU A 383 -8.81 -29.32 23.83
C GLU A 383 -8.14 -28.15 23.08
N SER A 384 -8.92 -27.14 22.69
CA SER A 384 -8.38 -25.94 22.02
C SER A 384 -7.47 -25.12 22.94
N ALA A 385 -7.76 -25.09 24.24
CA ALA A 385 -6.90 -24.42 25.22
C ALA A 385 -5.57 -25.14 25.40
N ASP A 386 -5.58 -26.47 25.44
CA ASP A 386 -4.39 -27.31 25.54
C ASP A 386 -3.51 -27.14 24.30
N LYS A 387 -4.10 -27.19 23.09
CA LYS A 387 -3.40 -26.93 21.82
C LYS A 387 -2.79 -25.53 21.78
N ALA A 388 -3.55 -24.49 22.11
CA ALA A 388 -3.05 -23.11 22.11
C ALA A 388 -1.92 -22.91 23.13
N SER A 389 -2.07 -23.50 24.32
CA SER A 389 -1.08 -23.40 25.41
C SER A 389 0.22 -24.12 25.05
N TYR A 390 0.14 -25.30 24.43
CA TYR A 390 1.29 -26.04 23.92
C TYR A 390 2.10 -25.21 22.91
N LEU A 391 1.43 -24.60 21.92
CA LEU A 391 2.09 -23.78 20.90
C LEU A 391 2.74 -22.52 21.47
N MET A 392 2.14 -21.93 22.50
CA MET A 392 2.63 -20.74 23.18
C MET A 392 3.69 -21.05 24.26
N GLY A 393 3.90 -22.33 24.59
CA GLY A 393 4.83 -22.74 25.65
C GLY A 393 4.37 -22.36 27.06
N VAL A 394 3.06 -22.33 27.31
CA VAL A 394 2.46 -21.99 28.61
C VAL A 394 1.64 -23.15 29.16
N SER A 395 1.37 -23.11 30.47
CA SER A 395 0.49 -24.08 31.15
C SER A 395 -0.98 -23.82 30.79
N SER A 396 -1.69 -24.85 30.31
CA SER A 396 -3.11 -24.77 29.98
C SER A 396 -3.97 -24.41 31.19
N ALA A 397 -3.68 -25.02 32.34
CA ALA A 397 -4.37 -24.72 33.59
C ALA A 397 -4.20 -23.24 34.00
N ASP A 398 -3.01 -22.68 33.84
CA ASP A 398 -2.74 -21.28 34.17
C ASP A 398 -3.37 -20.31 33.17
N LEU A 399 -3.38 -20.65 31.88
CA LEU A 399 -4.07 -19.88 30.86
C LEU A 399 -5.58 -19.81 31.16
N ILE A 400 -6.21 -20.95 31.38
CA ILE A 400 -7.64 -21.05 31.69
C ILE A 400 -7.95 -20.28 32.98
N LYS A 401 -7.15 -20.47 34.03
CA LYS A 401 -7.30 -19.74 35.30
C LYS A 401 -7.15 -18.23 35.10
N GLY A 402 -6.20 -17.78 34.28
CA GLY A 402 -6.00 -16.37 33.98
C GLY A 402 -7.16 -15.73 33.23
N LEU A 403 -7.84 -16.51 32.36
CA LEU A 403 -9.02 -16.08 31.62
C LEU A 403 -10.28 -16.04 32.50
N LEU A 404 -10.55 -17.10 33.27
CA LEU A 404 -11.76 -17.20 34.11
C LEU A 404 -11.66 -16.36 35.39
N HIS A 405 -10.46 -16.29 35.98
CA HIS A 405 -10.20 -15.71 37.30
C HIS A 405 -8.97 -14.78 37.29
N PRO A 406 -8.96 -13.70 36.46
CA PRO A 406 -7.86 -12.76 36.42
C PRO A 406 -7.62 -12.10 37.78
N ARG A 407 -6.34 -11.86 38.07
CA ARG A 407 -5.89 -11.13 39.27
C ARG A 407 -5.73 -9.66 38.93
N VAL A 408 -6.50 -8.79 39.58
CA VAL A 408 -6.44 -7.34 39.41
C VAL A 408 -5.75 -6.73 40.60
N LYS A 409 -4.76 -5.86 40.36
CA LYS A 409 -4.09 -5.10 41.43
C LYS A 409 -4.98 -3.93 41.84
N VAL A 410 -5.40 -3.91 43.10
CA VAL A 410 -6.21 -2.84 43.70
C VAL A 410 -5.42 -2.28 44.89
N GLY A 411 -4.83 -1.09 44.71
CA GLY A 411 -3.87 -0.55 45.67
C GLY A 411 -2.61 -1.42 45.74
N ASN A 412 -2.32 -1.97 46.92
CA ASN A 412 -1.15 -2.83 47.17
C ASN A 412 -1.46 -4.33 47.11
N GLU A 413 -2.73 -4.73 46.96
CA GLU A 413 -3.15 -6.13 47.00
C GLU A 413 -3.64 -6.61 45.62
N TYR A 414 -3.63 -7.93 45.43
CA TYR A 414 -4.18 -8.58 44.24
C TYR A 414 -5.48 -9.30 44.59
N VAL A 415 -6.57 -8.88 43.96
CA VAL A 415 -7.88 -9.49 44.14
C VAL A 415 -8.19 -10.36 42.92
N VAL A 416 -8.68 -11.58 43.17
CA VAL A 416 -9.15 -12.48 42.11
C VAL A 416 -10.57 -12.06 41.73
N LYS A 417 -10.79 -11.80 40.45
CA LYS A 417 -12.11 -11.44 39.91
C LYS A 417 -12.63 -12.57 39.04
N GLY A 418 -13.82 -13.10 39.32
CA GLY A 418 -14.51 -14.01 38.41
C GLY A 418 -15.08 -13.27 37.19
N GLN A 419 -15.04 -13.91 36.02
CA GLN A 419 -15.61 -13.40 34.78
C GLN A 419 -16.84 -14.21 34.33
N ASN A 420 -17.77 -13.54 33.65
CA ASN A 420 -18.87 -14.21 32.94
C ASN A 420 -18.42 -14.65 31.53
N VAL A 421 -19.26 -15.41 30.82
CA VAL A 421 -18.91 -16.03 29.52
C VAL A 421 -18.55 -14.96 28.47
N GLU A 422 -19.31 -13.87 28.40
CA GLU A 422 -19.07 -12.79 27.45
C GLU A 422 -17.73 -12.09 27.71
N GLN A 423 -17.41 -11.81 28.98
CA GLN A 423 -16.14 -11.21 29.40
C GLN A 423 -14.95 -12.09 29.03
N VAL A 424 -15.06 -13.41 29.23
CA VAL A 424 -14.00 -14.36 28.88
C VAL A 424 -13.80 -14.40 27.37
N ASN A 425 -14.86 -14.50 26.58
CA ASN A 425 -14.78 -14.46 25.11
C ASN A 425 -14.15 -13.16 24.60
N TYR A 426 -14.53 -12.03 25.20
CA TYR A 426 -13.91 -10.73 24.90
C TYR A 426 -12.41 -10.73 25.25
N ALA A 427 -12.03 -11.28 26.41
CA ALA A 427 -10.65 -11.37 26.85
C ALA A 427 -9.81 -12.25 25.92
N VAL A 428 -10.33 -13.40 25.47
CA VAL A 428 -9.69 -14.27 24.47
C VAL A 428 -9.47 -13.53 23.15
N GLY A 429 -10.50 -12.86 22.63
CA GLY A 429 -10.37 -12.04 21.42
C GLY A 429 -9.38 -10.88 21.59
N ALA A 430 -9.37 -10.23 22.75
CA ALA A 430 -8.40 -9.18 23.08
C ALA A 430 -6.97 -9.72 23.13
N LEU A 431 -6.76 -10.89 23.73
CA LEU A 431 -5.47 -11.57 23.80
C LEU A 431 -4.98 -11.96 22.40
N ALA A 432 -5.83 -12.56 21.57
CA ALA A 432 -5.51 -12.89 20.18
C ALA A 432 -5.04 -11.66 19.38
N LYS A 433 -5.81 -10.56 19.43
CA LYS A 433 -5.45 -9.28 18.80
C LYS A 433 -4.12 -8.71 19.33
N ALA A 434 -3.93 -8.78 20.64
CA ALA A 434 -2.75 -8.27 21.33
C ALA A 434 -1.48 -9.06 21.00
N THR A 435 -1.59 -10.38 20.88
CA THR A 435 -0.50 -11.29 20.49
C THR A 435 -0.13 -11.08 19.03
N TYR A 436 -1.11 -11.03 18.12
CA TYR A 436 -0.87 -10.80 16.70
C TYR A 436 -0.19 -9.45 16.43
N ASP A 437 -0.67 -8.36 17.06
CA ASP A 437 -0.09 -7.02 16.92
C ASP A 437 1.37 -6.97 17.39
N ARG A 438 1.69 -7.65 18.50
CA ARG A 438 3.07 -7.72 19.02
C ARG A 438 3.96 -8.57 18.13
N MET A 439 3.48 -9.71 17.65
CA MET A 439 4.18 -10.56 16.68
C MET A 439 4.49 -9.78 15.40
N PHE A 440 3.51 -9.05 14.85
CA PHE A 440 3.73 -8.26 13.63
C PHE A 440 4.75 -7.14 13.83
N LYS A 441 4.69 -6.42 14.96
CA LYS A 441 5.71 -5.43 15.34
C LYS A 441 7.10 -6.05 15.51
N TRP A 442 7.17 -7.22 16.13
CA TRP A 442 8.43 -7.95 16.27
C TRP A 442 8.98 -8.40 14.91
N LEU A 443 8.13 -8.92 14.02
CA LEU A 443 8.49 -9.32 12.67
C LEU A 443 9.11 -8.14 11.90
N VAL A 444 8.49 -6.96 11.95
CA VAL A 444 9.04 -5.74 11.34
C VAL A 444 10.34 -5.31 12.02
N GLY A 445 10.40 -5.37 13.35
CA GLY A 445 11.63 -5.10 14.10
C GLY A 445 12.77 -6.04 13.70
N ARG A 446 12.46 -7.30 13.40
CA ARG A 446 13.43 -8.29 12.94
C ARG A 446 13.92 -8.02 11.52
N ILE A 447 13.02 -7.62 10.63
CA ILE A 447 13.35 -7.14 9.28
C ILE A 447 14.28 -5.93 9.35
N ASN A 448 13.98 -4.95 10.22
CA ASN A 448 14.80 -3.75 10.38
C ASN A 448 16.22 -4.07 10.84
N ARG A 449 16.43 -5.11 11.67
CA ARG A 449 17.79 -5.55 12.05
C ARG A 449 18.61 -6.04 10.86
N THR A 450 17.96 -6.61 9.85
CA THR A 450 18.61 -7.06 8.62
C THR A 450 18.91 -5.88 7.69
N LEU A 451 18.01 -4.90 7.62
CA LEU A 451 18.16 -3.69 6.79
C LEU A 451 19.12 -2.65 7.38
N TYR A 452 19.42 -2.74 8.68
CA TYR A 452 20.29 -1.79 9.36
C TYR A 452 21.77 -2.11 9.10
N THR A 453 22.51 -1.12 8.62
CA THR A 453 23.98 -1.14 8.55
C THR A 453 24.54 -0.02 9.43
N VAL A 454 25.68 -0.28 10.08
CA VAL A 454 26.34 0.70 10.96
C VAL A 454 27.12 1.68 10.08
N LEU A 455 26.53 2.84 9.76
CA LEU A 455 27.21 3.96 9.10
C LEU A 455 26.87 5.29 9.79
N PRO A 456 27.77 6.29 9.82
CA PRO A 456 27.56 7.53 10.57
C PRO A 456 26.54 8.46 9.90
N LEU A 457 25.74 9.16 10.74
CA LEU A 457 24.80 10.26 10.44
C LEU A 457 24.28 10.32 8.99
N PRO A 458 23.31 9.46 8.63
CA PRO A 458 22.75 9.44 7.29
C PRO A 458 21.75 10.60 7.04
N MET A 459 21.73 11.10 5.80
CA MET A 459 20.62 11.88 5.25
C MET A 459 19.48 10.93 4.89
N VAL A 460 18.22 11.32 5.10
CA VAL A 460 17.09 10.39 5.01
C VAL A 460 16.09 10.83 3.95
N ILE A 461 15.74 9.91 3.04
CA ILE A 461 14.52 10.02 2.23
C ILE A 461 13.46 9.10 2.82
N LYS A 462 12.36 9.71 3.26
CA LYS A 462 11.22 9.07 3.88
C LYS A 462 10.17 8.76 2.81
N THR A 463 9.89 7.50 2.53
CA THR A 463 8.76 7.13 1.66
C THR A 463 7.58 6.66 2.51
N ARG A 464 6.42 7.30 2.35
CA ARG A 464 5.19 6.97 3.09
C ARG A 464 4.12 6.46 2.14
N LYS A 465 3.63 5.24 2.37
CA LYS A 465 2.35 4.80 1.82
C LYS A 465 1.26 5.24 2.79
N SER A 466 0.68 6.41 2.57
CA SER A 466 -0.43 6.87 3.40
C SER A 466 -1.75 6.33 2.82
N LYS A 467 -2.32 5.36 3.50
CA LYS A 467 -3.77 5.17 3.53
C LYS A 467 -4.27 6.16 4.59
N LEU A 468 -4.37 7.46 4.27
CA LEU A 468 -5.40 8.22 4.98
C LEU A 468 -6.69 7.48 4.63
N PHE A 469 -7.50 7.14 5.63
CA PHE A 469 -8.85 6.66 5.41
C PHE A 469 -9.54 7.74 4.58
N SER A 470 -9.52 7.57 3.25
CA SER A 470 -10.20 8.43 2.31
C SER A 470 -11.67 8.23 2.62
N THR A 471 -12.26 9.26 3.24
CA THR A 471 -13.61 9.36 3.81
C THR A 471 -13.79 8.85 5.24
N GLU A 472 -13.25 9.59 6.23
CA GLU A 472 -13.95 9.94 7.49
C GLU A 472 -13.22 11.13 8.17
N ARG A 473 -13.71 12.36 7.90
CA ARG A 473 -13.61 13.66 8.63
C ARG A 473 -12.36 14.11 9.44
N GLU A 474 -11.21 13.43 9.46
CA GLU A 474 -10.06 13.84 10.31
C GLU A 474 -8.76 14.19 9.56
N ALA A 475 -8.86 14.77 8.37
CA ALA A 475 -7.67 15.08 7.55
C ALA A 475 -6.84 16.31 7.99
N VAL A 476 -7.26 17.10 8.99
CA VAL A 476 -6.69 18.45 9.20
C VAL A 476 -5.74 18.57 10.42
N LYS A 477 -5.69 17.60 11.34
CA LYS A 477 -5.02 17.81 12.64
C LYS A 477 -3.59 17.25 12.83
N THR A 478 -2.98 16.60 11.83
CA THR A 478 -1.66 15.94 12.01
C THR A 478 -0.52 16.54 11.18
N CYS A 479 -0.69 17.72 10.57
CA CYS A 479 0.35 18.39 9.79
C CYS A 479 1.33 19.27 10.61
N SER A 480 1.13 19.42 11.92
CA SER A 480 1.90 20.38 12.73
C SER A 480 3.12 19.82 13.47
N ASP A 481 3.40 18.51 13.40
CA ASP A 481 4.56 17.89 14.09
C ASP A 481 5.45 17.10 13.10
N VAL A 482 5.87 17.74 12.01
CA VAL A 482 6.94 17.26 11.11
C VAL A 482 8.03 18.30 10.98
#